data_AF-A0A972E6P5-F1
#
_entry.id   AF-A0A972E6P5-F1
#
_cell.length_a   1.000
_cell.length_b   1.000
_cell.length_c   1.000
_cell.angle_alpha   90.00
_cell.angle_beta   90.00
_cell.angle_gamma   90.00
#
_symmetry.space_group_name_H-M   'P 1'
#
loop_
_entity.id
_entity.type
_entity.pdbx_description
1 polymer ?
#
loop_
_entity_poly.entity_id
_entity_poly.type
_entity_poly.pdbx_seq_one_letter_code
_entity_poly.pdbx_strand_id
1 'polypeptide(L)'
;MNRRIGMISSCIALISVILFAIFMLFDMSSAAYAICILLSCGYIVMASTFATYAGKEAETAKYVGIAFAVIYGVFVMLVYYAQITTLLQNDLTEQAAQLLDYQKFGLFFNYDLFGYGMLSISTFFIGLTISPKNKEDKILKVLLLVHGIFSIVCLIPVLGIFNAGMTGGDLIGIAVLEVWCLYFIPVCFLSYRYFNRKSN
;
A
#
# COMPACT_ATOMS: atom_id res chain seq x y z
N MET A 1 24.76 4.24 4.60
CA MET A 1 24.07 4.16 3.28
C MET A 1 22.59 3.88 3.44
N ASN A 2 22.23 2.77 4.11
CA ASN A 2 20.84 2.33 4.35
C ASN A 2 19.95 3.42 4.96
N ARG A 3 20.51 4.24 5.86
CA ARG A 3 19.82 5.41 6.44
C ARG A 3 19.20 6.31 5.36
N ARG A 4 20.00 6.70 4.36
CA ARG A 4 19.55 7.60 3.28
C ARG A 4 18.51 6.92 2.41
N ILE A 5 18.71 5.64 2.09
CA ILE A 5 17.75 4.83 1.31
C ILE A 5 16.39 4.78 2.03
N GLY A 6 16.38 4.53 3.34
CA GLY A 6 15.17 4.51 4.16
C GLY A 6 14.45 5.86 4.20
N MET A 7 15.20 6.95 4.36
CA MET A 7 14.63 8.30 4.32
C MET A 7 14.02 8.64 2.96
N ILE A 8 14.74 8.36 1.86
CA ILE A 8 14.27 8.65 0.50
C ILE A 8 13.03 7.81 0.18
N SER A 9 13.05 6.50 0.45
CA SER A 9 11.90 5.62 0.21
C SER A 9 10.67 5.99 1.03
N SER A 10 10.86 6.37 2.31
CA SER A 10 9.76 6.90 3.14
C SER A 10 9.20 8.21 2.59
N CYS A 11 10.06 9.08 2.06
CA CYS A 11 9.65 10.34 1.45
C CYS A 11 8.88 10.11 0.15
N ILE A 12 9.36 9.20 -0.71
CA ILE A 12 8.66 8.78 -1.94
C ILE A 12 7.28 8.25 -1.57
N ALA A 13 7.20 7.30 -0.63
CA ALA A 13 5.91 6.74 -0.19
C ALA A 13 4.98 7.81 0.41
N LEU A 14 5.51 8.75 1.21
CA LEU A 14 4.73 9.85 1.79
C LEU A 14 4.17 10.79 0.71
N ILE A 15 5.00 11.22 -0.24
CA ILE A 15 4.56 12.11 -1.31
C ILE A 15 3.56 11.36 -2.20
N SER A 16 3.83 10.10 -2.53
CA SER A 16 2.95 9.29 -3.36
C SER A 16 1.57 9.07 -2.72
N VAL A 17 1.48 8.78 -1.42
CA VAL A 17 0.18 8.59 -0.76
C VAL A 17 -0.62 9.90 -0.70
N ILE A 18 0.04 11.05 -0.49
CA ILE A 18 -0.62 12.36 -0.50
C ILE A 18 -1.12 12.70 -1.90
N LEU A 19 -0.28 12.52 -2.92
CA LEU A 19 -0.66 12.76 -4.31
C LEU A 19 -1.78 11.82 -4.75
N PHE A 20 -1.74 10.55 -4.35
CA PHE A 20 -2.81 9.60 -4.65
C PHE A 20 -4.15 10.08 -4.08
N ALA A 21 -4.20 10.46 -2.81
CA ALA A 21 -5.40 11.02 -2.18
C ALA A 21 -5.93 12.25 -2.94
N ILE A 22 -5.03 13.19 -3.28
CA ILE A 22 -5.40 14.37 -4.07
C ILE A 22 -5.98 13.94 -5.43
N PHE A 23 -5.31 13.07 -6.18
CA PHE A 23 -5.77 12.65 -7.50
C PHE A 23 -7.12 11.92 -7.47
N MET A 24 -7.39 11.12 -6.44
CA MET A 24 -8.70 10.49 -6.23
C MET A 24 -9.82 11.52 -6.04
N LEU A 25 -9.56 12.60 -5.29
CA LEU A 25 -10.55 13.66 -5.03
C LEU A 25 -10.82 14.56 -6.26
N PHE A 26 -9.88 14.64 -7.20
CA PHE A 26 -10.00 15.46 -8.42
C PHE A 26 -10.28 14.63 -9.69
N ASP A 27 -10.69 13.36 -9.55
CA ASP A 27 -11.00 12.45 -10.66
C ASP A 27 -9.84 12.29 -11.69
N MET A 28 -8.60 12.36 -11.19
CA MET A 28 -7.39 12.24 -11.99
C MET A 28 -6.87 10.79 -12.01
N SER A 29 -7.72 9.85 -12.41
CA SER A 29 -7.49 8.39 -12.31
C SER A 29 -6.15 7.94 -12.92
N SER A 30 -5.78 8.43 -14.09
CA SER A 30 -4.49 8.08 -14.73
C SER A 30 -3.27 8.47 -13.88
N ALA A 31 -3.33 9.64 -13.25
CA ALA A 31 -2.27 10.13 -12.36
C ALA A 31 -2.27 9.34 -11.04
N ALA A 32 -3.47 9.01 -10.51
CA ALA A 32 -3.64 8.16 -9.34
C ALA A 32 -3.01 6.76 -9.55
N TYR A 33 -3.22 6.15 -10.70
CA TYR A 33 -2.64 4.84 -11.01
C TYR A 33 -1.11 4.89 -11.11
N ALA A 34 -0.57 5.91 -11.79
CA ALA A 34 0.88 6.06 -11.95
C ALA A 34 1.57 6.28 -10.59
N ILE A 35 0.93 7.05 -9.71
CA ILE A 35 1.49 7.33 -8.39
C ILE A 35 1.39 6.11 -7.46
N CYS A 36 0.39 5.23 -7.61
CA CYS A 36 0.31 3.96 -6.89
C CYS A 36 1.46 3.01 -7.22
N ILE A 37 1.91 2.97 -8.48
CA ILE A 37 3.11 2.20 -8.87
C ILE A 37 4.32 2.74 -8.10
N LEU A 38 4.52 4.06 -8.08
CA LEU A 38 5.62 4.69 -7.36
C LEU A 38 5.52 4.46 -5.83
N LEU A 39 4.31 4.52 -5.27
CA LEU A 39 4.03 4.21 -3.87
C LEU A 39 4.49 2.79 -3.51
N SER A 40 4.14 1.80 -4.35
CA SER A 40 4.48 0.41 -4.09
C SER A 40 6.01 0.18 -4.09
N CYS A 41 6.73 0.75 -5.05
CA CYS A 41 8.19 0.75 -5.08
C CYS A 41 8.79 1.43 -3.84
N GLY A 42 8.27 2.61 -3.46
CA GLY A 42 8.68 3.32 -2.24
C GLY A 42 8.50 2.45 -1.00
N TYR A 43 7.36 1.77 -0.86
CA TYR A 43 7.09 0.89 0.26
C TYR A 43 8.03 -0.33 0.31
N ILE A 44 8.27 -1.02 -0.80
CA ILE A 44 9.16 -2.20 -0.84
C ILE A 44 10.56 -1.84 -0.35
N VAL A 45 11.11 -0.70 -0.81
CA VAL A 45 12.42 -0.22 -0.38
C VAL A 45 12.39 0.21 1.09
N MET A 46 11.31 0.85 1.53
CA MET A 46 11.11 1.25 2.92
C MET A 46 11.09 0.03 3.86
N ALA A 47 10.29 -0.99 3.55
CA ALA A 47 10.19 -2.26 4.28
C ALA A 47 11.55 -3.00 4.32
N SER A 48 12.24 -3.07 3.18
CA SER A 48 13.58 -3.65 3.08
C SER A 48 14.58 -2.90 3.96
N THR A 49 14.46 -1.58 4.06
CA THR A 49 15.35 -0.78 4.92
C THR A 49 15.06 -1.01 6.40
N PHE A 50 13.80 -1.17 6.82
CA PHE A 50 13.48 -1.58 8.20
C PHE A 50 14.20 -2.87 8.58
N ALA A 51 14.21 -3.86 7.69
CA ALA A 51 14.86 -5.15 7.91
C ALA A 51 16.39 -5.01 8.15
N THR A 52 17.05 -4.01 7.56
CA THR A 52 18.50 -3.76 7.80
C THR A 52 18.80 -3.30 9.22
N TYR A 53 17.79 -2.74 9.92
CA TYR A 53 17.91 -2.26 11.29
C TYR A 53 17.26 -3.21 12.32
N ALA A 54 16.80 -4.38 11.88
CA ALA A 54 16.20 -5.39 12.74
C ALA A 54 17.25 -6.05 13.65
N GLY A 55 16.87 -6.33 14.91
CA GLY A 55 17.68 -7.16 15.80
C GLY A 55 17.69 -8.63 15.37
N LYS A 56 18.66 -9.41 15.86
CA LYS A 56 18.79 -10.85 15.54
C LYS A 56 17.52 -11.65 15.86
N GLU A 57 16.83 -11.30 16.94
CA GLU A 57 15.59 -11.96 17.39
C GLU A 57 14.41 -11.79 16.41
N ALA A 58 14.46 -10.77 15.54
CA ALA A 58 13.41 -10.47 14.57
C ALA A 58 13.76 -10.97 13.15
N GLU A 59 14.71 -11.90 13.02
CA GLU A 59 15.20 -12.37 11.73
C GLU A 59 14.11 -13.00 10.85
N THR A 60 13.27 -13.88 11.41
CA THR A 60 12.14 -14.44 10.64
C THR A 60 11.15 -13.35 10.23
N ALA A 61 10.80 -12.45 11.16
CA ALA A 61 9.85 -11.38 10.89
C ALA A 61 10.34 -10.45 9.76
N LYS A 62 11.65 -10.17 9.69
CA LYS A 62 12.23 -9.31 8.64
C LYS A 62 12.01 -9.92 7.24
N TYR A 63 12.26 -11.22 7.08
CA TYR A 63 12.15 -11.89 5.78
C TYR A 63 10.70 -12.08 5.36
N VAL A 64 9.83 -12.44 6.32
CA VAL A 64 8.39 -12.55 6.06
C VAL A 64 7.82 -11.20 5.66
N GLY A 65 8.17 -10.12 6.38
CA GLY A 65 7.74 -8.76 6.04
C GLY A 65 8.16 -8.36 4.62
N ILE A 66 9.42 -8.57 4.24
CA ILE A 66 9.89 -8.28 2.88
C ILE A 66 9.15 -9.12 1.82
N ALA A 67 8.96 -10.41 2.06
CA ALA A 67 8.28 -11.28 1.10
C ALA A 67 6.86 -10.78 0.80
N PHE A 68 6.09 -10.45 1.84
CA PHE A 68 4.75 -9.88 1.67
C PHE A 68 4.76 -8.48 1.05
N ALA A 69 5.78 -7.65 1.33
CA ALA A 69 5.95 -6.36 0.66
C ALA A 69 6.12 -6.52 -0.86
N VAL A 70 6.90 -7.52 -1.28
CA VAL A 70 7.11 -7.83 -2.70
C VAL A 70 5.83 -8.35 -3.34
N ILE A 71 5.11 -9.26 -2.68
CA ILE A 71 3.82 -9.77 -3.18
C ILE A 71 2.82 -8.61 -3.36
N TYR A 72 2.68 -7.74 -2.36
CA TYR A 72 1.89 -6.51 -2.47
C TYR A 72 2.29 -5.69 -3.69
N GLY A 73 3.59 -5.41 -3.83
CA GLY A 73 4.10 -4.63 -4.94
C GLY A 73 3.76 -5.23 -6.30
N VAL A 74 3.88 -6.54 -6.44
CA VAL A 74 3.53 -7.25 -7.69
C VAL A 74 2.06 -7.06 -8.03
N PHE A 75 1.13 -7.31 -7.10
CA PHE A 75 -0.30 -7.16 -7.36
C PHE A 75 -0.67 -5.72 -7.74
N VAL A 76 -0.21 -4.75 -6.95
CA VAL A 76 -0.48 -3.32 -7.20
C VAL A 76 0.10 -2.88 -8.54
N MET A 77 1.38 -3.20 -8.81
CA MET A 77 1.99 -2.82 -10.09
C MET A 77 1.28 -3.48 -11.27
N LEU A 78 0.89 -4.75 -11.20
CA LEU A 78 0.16 -5.42 -12.27
C LEU A 78 -1.19 -4.75 -12.55
N VAL A 79 -1.99 -4.49 -11.52
CA VAL A 79 -3.31 -3.85 -11.66
C VAL A 79 -3.16 -2.46 -12.28
N TYR A 80 -2.36 -1.58 -11.67
CA TYR A 80 -2.26 -0.18 -12.11
C TYR A 80 -1.51 -0.01 -13.43
N TYR A 81 -0.53 -0.87 -13.73
CA TYR A 81 0.12 -0.86 -15.04
C TYR A 81 -0.89 -1.23 -16.15
N ALA A 82 -1.74 -2.23 -15.91
CA ALA A 82 -2.78 -2.59 -16.88
C ALA A 82 -3.92 -1.55 -16.94
N GLN A 83 -4.26 -0.84 -15.85
CA GLN A 83 -5.17 0.31 -15.94
C GLN A 83 -4.63 1.39 -16.91
N ILE A 84 -3.34 1.74 -16.78
CA ILE A 84 -2.73 2.80 -17.60
C ILE A 84 -2.56 2.37 -19.05
N THR A 85 -2.18 1.12 -19.29
CA THR A 85 -1.83 0.64 -20.65
C THR A 85 -3.01 0.09 -21.42
N THR A 86 -3.93 -0.61 -20.76
CA THR A 86 -5.02 -1.33 -21.44
C THR A 86 -6.30 -0.53 -21.43
N LEU A 87 -6.69 0.02 -20.27
CA LEU A 87 -7.99 0.68 -20.11
C LEU A 87 -8.00 2.10 -20.66
N LEU A 88 -6.92 2.88 -20.49
CA LEU A 88 -6.85 4.25 -21.03
C LEU A 88 -6.62 4.30 -22.55
N GLN A 89 -6.15 3.22 -23.16
CA GLN A 89 -5.72 3.22 -24.57
C GLN A 89 -6.67 2.50 -25.52
N ASN A 90 -7.65 1.75 -25.00
CA ASN A 90 -8.52 0.90 -25.82
C ASN A 90 -9.98 0.99 -25.37
N ASP A 91 -10.88 0.97 -26.34
CA ASP A 91 -12.31 0.73 -26.08
C ASP A 91 -12.52 -0.75 -25.78
N LEU A 92 -12.62 -1.08 -24.48
CA LEU A 92 -12.88 -2.44 -24.04
C LEU A 92 -14.34 -2.83 -24.34
N THR A 93 -14.55 -4.10 -24.68
CA THR A 93 -15.90 -4.67 -24.66
C THR A 93 -16.45 -4.61 -23.23
N GLU A 94 -17.77 -4.60 -23.09
CA GLU A 94 -18.41 -4.50 -21.76
C GLU A 94 -17.95 -5.63 -20.81
N GLN A 95 -17.86 -6.86 -21.32
CA GLN A 95 -17.38 -8.02 -20.57
C GLN A 95 -15.91 -7.85 -20.12
N ALA A 96 -15.04 -7.32 -21.00
CA ALA A 96 -13.65 -7.07 -20.63
C ALA A 96 -13.55 -5.95 -19.60
N ALA A 97 -14.32 -4.87 -19.76
CA ALA A 97 -14.38 -3.77 -18.80
C ALA A 97 -14.88 -4.26 -17.43
N GLN A 98 -15.90 -5.12 -17.35
CA GLN A 98 -16.39 -5.66 -16.08
C GLN A 98 -15.32 -6.43 -15.27
N LEU A 99 -14.30 -6.97 -15.92
CA LEU A 99 -13.20 -7.69 -15.26
C LEU A 99 -11.99 -6.81 -14.99
N LEU A 100 -11.61 -5.99 -15.97
CA LEU A 100 -10.36 -5.24 -15.99
C LEU A 100 -10.49 -3.83 -15.43
N ASP A 101 -11.65 -3.20 -15.54
CA ASP A 101 -11.89 -1.88 -14.95
C ASP A 101 -12.00 -2.03 -13.43
N TYR A 102 -11.02 -1.50 -12.72
CA TYR A 102 -10.98 -1.63 -11.26
C TYR A 102 -12.15 -0.88 -10.60
N GLN A 103 -12.71 0.14 -11.26
CA GLN A 103 -13.87 0.88 -10.75
C GLN A 103 -15.17 0.05 -10.81
N LYS A 104 -15.19 -1.01 -11.62
CA LYS A 104 -16.36 -1.90 -11.76
C LYS A 104 -16.41 -3.02 -10.72
N PHE A 105 -15.52 -3.01 -9.74
CA PHE A 105 -15.43 -4.02 -8.68
C PHE A 105 -15.24 -5.45 -9.19
N GLY A 106 -14.57 -5.59 -10.35
CA GLY A 106 -14.29 -6.86 -11.00
C GLY A 106 -13.04 -7.58 -10.50
N LEU A 107 -12.44 -8.38 -11.37
CA LEU A 107 -11.23 -9.15 -11.05
C LEU A 107 -10.07 -8.26 -10.57
N PHE A 108 -9.85 -7.12 -11.23
CA PHE A 108 -8.74 -6.23 -10.89
C PHE A 108 -8.93 -5.53 -9.55
N PHE A 109 -10.17 -5.19 -9.18
CA PHE A 109 -10.49 -4.73 -7.84
C PHE A 109 -10.16 -5.80 -6.79
N ASN A 110 -10.53 -7.06 -7.06
CA ASN A 110 -10.25 -8.17 -6.13
C ASN A 110 -8.73 -8.37 -5.94
N TYR A 111 -7.96 -8.27 -7.01
CA TYR A 111 -6.50 -8.38 -6.96
C TYR A 111 -5.84 -7.19 -6.27
N ASP A 112 -6.33 -5.98 -6.51
CA ASP A 112 -5.85 -4.78 -5.82
C ASP A 112 -6.08 -4.92 -4.30
N LEU A 113 -7.32 -5.25 -3.90
CA LEU A 113 -7.66 -5.42 -2.49
C LEU A 113 -6.88 -6.57 -1.83
N PHE A 114 -6.68 -7.68 -2.54
CA PHE A 114 -5.81 -8.77 -2.08
C PHE A 114 -4.36 -8.28 -1.88
N GLY A 115 -3.83 -7.49 -2.82
CA GLY A 115 -2.53 -6.82 -2.71
C GLY A 115 -2.42 -5.96 -1.44
N TYR A 116 -3.42 -5.13 -1.14
CA TYR A 116 -3.48 -4.36 0.11
C TYR A 116 -3.58 -5.24 1.36
N GLY A 117 -4.20 -6.42 1.25
CA GLY A 117 -4.15 -7.45 2.29
C GLY A 117 -2.71 -7.94 2.56
N MET A 118 -1.94 -8.19 1.50
CA MET A 118 -0.53 -8.58 1.60
C MET A 118 0.32 -7.45 2.19
N LEU A 119 0.04 -6.20 1.84
CA LEU A 119 0.67 -5.04 2.48
C LEU A 119 0.41 -5.01 3.99
N SER A 120 -0.83 -5.30 4.40
CA SER A 120 -1.20 -5.34 5.81
C SER A 120 -0.40 -6.40 6.58
N ILE A 121 -0.27 -7.60 6.02
CA ILE A 121 0.59 -8.65 6.58
C ILE A 121 2.05 -8.20 6.64
N SER A 122 2.57 -7.60 5.56
CA SER A 122 3.91 -7.04 5.51
C SER A 122 4.16 -6.03 6.64
N THR A 123 3.28 -5.04 6.79
CA THR A 123 3.40 -4.02 7.84
C THR A 123 3.43 -4.63 9.24
N PHE A 124 2.62 -5.65 9.51
CA PHE A 124 2.63 -6.34 10.80
C PHE A 124 4.01 -6.92 11.12
N PHE A 125 4.57 -7.71 10.19
CA PHE A 125 5.87 -8.32 10.38
C PHE A 125 7.00 -7.29 10.44
N ILE A 126 6.94 -6.23 9.63
CA ILE A 126 7.89 -5.11 9.72
C ILE A 126 7.78 -4.40 11.07
N GLY A 127 6.58 -4.21 11.62
CA GLY A 127 6.34 -3.67 12.95
C GLY A 127 7.05 -4.47 14.05
N LEU A 128 7.10 -5.80 13.92
CA LEU A 128 7.84 -6.67 14.84
C LEU A 128 9.36 -6.42 14.81
N THR A 129 9.91 -5.97 13.68
CA THR A 129 11.36 -5.66 13.56
C THR A 129 11.78 -4.38 14.26
N ILE A 130 10.83 -3.52 14.65
CA ILE A 130 11.14 -2.23 15.28
C ILE A 130 11.44 -2.44 16.76
N SER A 131 12.65 -2.05 17.16
CA SER A 131 13.07 -1.87 18.55
C SER A 131 12.95 -0.38 18.94
N PRO A 132 11.85 0.04 19.58
CA PRO A 132 11.55 1.44 19.78
C PRO A 132 12.47 2.08 20.84
N LYS A 133 13.05 3.26 20.52
CA LYS A 133 13.92 4.00 21.45
C LYS A 133 13.25 5.25 22.05
N ASN A 134 12.14 5.69 21.48
CA ASN A 134 11.41 6.90 21.88
C ASN A 134 9.90 6.74 21.61
N LYS A 135 9.11 7.77 21.95
CA LYS A 135 7.64 7.74 21.79
C LYS A 135 7.21 7.59 20.32
N GLU A 136 7.88 8.28 19.39
CA GLU A 136 7.54 8.21 17.96
C GLU A 136 7.78 6.81 17.39
N ASP A 137 8.88 6.15 17.77
CA ASP A 137 9.16 4.79 17.34
C ASP A 137 8.11 3.80 17.90
N LYS A 138 7.60 4.03 19.12
CA LYS A 138 6.50 3.23 19.69
C LYS A 138 5.21 3.42 18.88
N ILE A 139 4.87 4.66 18.53
CA ILE A 139 3.68 4.97 17.71
C ILE A 139 3.81 4.30 16.35
N LEU A 140 4.95 4.46 15.67
CA LEU A 140 5.20 3.82 14.38
C LEU A 140 5.03 2.29 14.45
N LYS A 141 5.62 1.65 15.48
CA LYS A 141 5.47 0.23 15.71
C LYS A 141 4.00 -0.17 15.88
N VAL A 142 3.25 0.56 16.71
CA VAL A 142 1.83 0.28 16.95
C VAL A 142 1.02 0.43 15.66
N LEU A 143 1.24 1.50 14.89
CA LEU A 143 0.55 1.69 13.61
C LEU A 143 0.83 0.54 12.64
N LEU A 144 2.07 0.09 12.54
CA LEU A 144 2.43 -1.04 11.68
C LEU A 144 1.80 -2.37 12.14
N LEU A 145 1.74 -2.61 13.46
CA LEU A 145 1.13 -3.83 14.01
C LEU A 145 -0.40 -3.82 13.85
N VAL A 146 -1.06 -2.70 14.17
CA VAL A 146 -2.53 -2.56 14.05
C VAL A 146 -2.96 -2.68 12.58
N HIS A 147 -2.16 -2.18 11.64
CA HIS A 147 -2.46 -2.30 10.22
C HIS A 147 -2.59 -3.77 9.77
N GLY A 148 -1.92 -4.70 10.44
CA GLY A 148 -2.07 -6.14 10.21
C GLY A 148 -3.51 -6.65 10.28
N ILE A 149 -4.37 -6.03 11.09
CA ILE A 149 -5.79 -6.40 11.22
C ILE A 149 -6.53 -6.25 9.89
N PHE A 150 -6.14 -5.27 9.06
CA PHE A 150 -6.79 -5.03 7.77
C PHE A 150 -6.58 -6.17 6.77
N SER A 151 -5.61 -7.06 6.98
CA SER A 151 -5.42 -8.24 6.13
C SER A 151 -6.67 -9.12 6.03
N ILE A 152 -7.43 -9.27 7.11
CA ILE A 152 -8.68 -10.04 7.15
C ILE A 152 -9.79 -9.27 6.44
N VAL A 153 -9.86 -7.96 6.64
CA VAL A 153 -10.84 -7.07 6.00
C VAL A 153 -10.67 -7.10 4.47
N CYS A 154 -9.44 -7.17 3.97
CA CYS A 154 -9.17 -7.29 2.54
C CYS A 154 -9.65 -8.60 1.89
N LEU A 155 -10.14 -9.58 2.67
CA LEU A 155 -10.73 -10.83 2.15
C LEU A 155 -12.24 -10.74 1.88
N ILE A 156 -12.87 -9.59 2.13
CA ILE A 156 -14.32 -9.38 1.85
C ILE A 156 -14.74 -9.76 0.42
N PRO A 157 -13.93 -9.59 -0.65
CA PRO A 157 -14.32 -10.05 -1.99
C PRO A 157 -14.71 -11.52 -2.10
N VAL A 158 -14.21 -12.38 -1.21
CA VAL A 158 -14.60 -13.80 -1.14
C VAL A 158 -16.11 -13.98 -0.93
N LEU A 159 -16.79 -13.00 -0.33
CA LEU A 159 -18.23 -13.01 -0.11
C LEU A 159 -19.04 -12.73 -1.39
N GLY A 160 -18.41 -12.26 -2.47
CA GLY A 160 -19.09 -11.98 -3.74
C GLY A 160 -20.09 -10.82 -3.71
N ILE A 161 -19.97 -9.92 -2.73
CA ILE A 161 -20.93 -8.84 -2.49
C ILE A 161 -20.68 -7.57 -3.31
N PHE A 162 -19.49 -7.43 -3.91
CA PHE A 162 -19.15 -6.26 -4.72
C PHE A 162 -19.59 -6.45 -6.18
N ASN A 163 -20.22 -5.42 -6.75
CA ASN A 163 -20.58 -5.38 -8.17
C ASN A 163 -20.74 -3.94 -8.68
N ALA A 164 -20.66 -3.77 -10.01
CA ALA A 164 -20.77 -2.48 -10.69
C ALA A 164 -22.13 -1.77 -10.50
N GLY A 165 -23.17 -2.46 -10.02
CA GLY A 165 -24.50 -1.91 -9.78
C GLY A 165 -24.71 -1.37 -8.36
N MET A 166 -23.68 -1.39 -7.50
CA MET A 166 -23.79 -0.90 -6.13
C MET A 166 -24.08 0.60 -6.09
N THR A 167 -25.23 0.99 -5.53
CA THR A 167 -25.60 2.40 -5.36
C THR A 167 -24.58 3.11 -4.48
N GLY A 168 -23.94 4.15 -5.03
CA GLY A 168 -22.90 4.92 -4.33
C GLY A 168 -21.54 4.23 -4.26
N GLY A 169 -21.31 3.15 -5.03
CA GLY A 169 -20.06 2.39 -5.05
C GLY A 169 -18.81 3.27 -5.24
N ASP A 170 -18.86 4.21 -6.19
CA ASP A 170 -17.71 5.09 -6.50
C ASP A 170 -17.33 5.97 -5.29
N LEU A 171 -18.31 6.61 -4.65
CA LEU A 171 -18.10 7.45 -3.47
C LEU A 171 -17.61 6.63 -2.27
N ILE A 172 -18.15 5.42 -2.08
CA ILE A 172 -17.69 4.50 -1.01
C ILE A 172 -16.25 4.07 -1.29
N GLY A 173 -15.90 3.75 -2.53
CA GLY A 173 -14.56 3.38 -2.95
C GLY A 173 -13.55 4.49 -2.67
N ILE A 174 -13.85 5.72 -3.10
CA ILE A 174 -13.02 6.90 -2.81
C ILE A 174 -12.87 7.07 -1.29
N ALA A 175 -13.96 7.05 -0.53
CA ALA A 175 -13.92 7.26 0.92
C ALA A 175 -13.05 6.21 1.65
N VAL A 176 -13.14 4.94 1.26
CA VAL A 176 -12.31 3.86 1.84
C VAL A 176 -10.84 4.09 1.51
N LEU A 177 -10.51 4.44 0.27
CA LEU A 177 -9.14 4.72 -0.16
C LEU A 177 -8.56 5.97 0.55
N GLU A 178 -9.36 7.01 0.75
CA GLU A 178 -8.98 8.20 1.51
C GLU A 178 -8.68 7.87 2.98
N VAL A 179 -9.53 7.08 3.63
CA VAL A 179 -9.27 6.60 5.01
C VAL A 179 -7.96 5.83 5.07
N TRP A 180 -7.68 5.01 4.05
CA TRP A 180 -6.44 4.26 3.95
C TRP A 180 -5.22 5.18 3.78
N CYS A 181 -5.33 6.23 2.96
CA CYS A 181 -4.30 7.26 2.82
C CYS A 181 -4.03 8.00 4.13
N LEU A 182 -5.08 8.43 4.82
CA LEU A 182 -4.99 9.12 6.11
C LEU A 182 -4.28 8.25 7.16
N TYR A 183 -4.50 6.94 7.15
CA TYR A 183 -3.79 6.01 8.02
C TYR A 183 -2.31 5.87 7.64
N PHE A 184 -1.99 5.81 6.35
CA PHE A 184 -0.64 5.50 5.88
C PHE A 184 0.31 6.72 5.87
N ILE A 185 -0.23 7.94 5.75
CA ILE A 185 0.55 9.19 5.87
C ILE A 185 1.41 9.23 7.15
N PRO A 186 0.87 9.06 8.37
CA PRO A 186 1.68 9.06 9.58
C PRO A 186 2.68 7.89 9.62
N VAL A 187 2.36 6.74 9.01
CA VAL A 187 3.32 5.62 8.90
C VAL A 187 4.54 6.06 8.08
N CYS A 188 4.35 6.64 6.90
CA CYS A 188 5.45 7.11 6.05
C CYS A 188 6.26 8.24 6.72
N PHE A 189 5.58 9.21 7.31
CA PHE A 189 6.24 10.32 8.01
C PHE A 189 7.08 9.84 9.21
N LEU A 190 6.52 8.98 10.05
CA LEU A 190 7.25 8.43 11.21
C LEU A 190 8.38 7.50 10.75
N SER A 191 8.23 6.77 9.64
CA SER A 191 9.29 5.97 9.04
C SER A 191 10.47 6.84 8.62
N TYR A 192 10.22 7.96 7.95
CA TYR A 192 11.26 8.95 7.61
C TYR A 192 12.02 9.40 8.87
N ARG A 193 11.29 9.78 9.93
CA ARG A 193 11.91 10.23 11.18
C ARG A 193 12.67 9.10 11.89
N TYR A 194 12.15 7.87 11.85
CA TYR A 194 12.81 6.69 12.40
C TYR A 194 14.17 6.46 11.72
N PHE A 195 14.22 6.46 10.38
CA PHE A 195 15.47 6.29 9.64
C PHE A 195 16.41 7.48 9.84
N ASN A 196 15.91 8.72 9.87
CA ASN A 196 16.76 9.89 10.08
C ASN A 196 17.55 9.83 11.40
N ARG A 197 17.01 9.15 12.42
CA ARG A 197 17.66 8.95 13.72
C ARG A 197 18.61 7.74 13.78
N LYS A 198 18.65 6.88 12.76
CA LYS A 198 19.59 5.76 12.73
C LYS A 198 21.01 6.24 12.45
N SER A 199 21.98 5.57 13.05
CA SER A 199 23.37 5.70 12.63
C SER A 199 23.57 5.11 11.23
N ASN A 200 24.58 5.61 10.51
CA ASN A 200 24.91 5.13 9.17
C ASN A 200 25.41 3.69 9.14
#